data_AF-A0A4Y2AY78-F1
#
_entry.id   AF-A0A4Y2AY78-F1
#
_cell.length_a   1.000
_cell.length_b   1.000
_cell.length_c   1.000
_cell.angle_alpha   90.00
_cell.angle_beta   90.00
_cell.angle_gamma   90.00
#
_symmetry.space_group_name_H-M   'P 1'
#
loop_
_entity.id
_entity.type
_entity.pdbx_description
1 polymer ?
#
loop_
_entity_poly.entity_id
_entity_poly.type
_entity_poly.pdbx_seq_one_letter_code
_entity_poly.pdbx_strand_id
1 'polypeptide(L)'
;MLQEYSFKILRLPPYHCDLNAIEYIWSDIKRQIRNINPTADMDMSKLLRETEHAINKTSNDRWQSHCKHVKKLELKYWEKDAIIEEMCESLQMSLMDDEESDTEYDGEATISAENEDDNI
;
A
#
# COMPACT_ATOMS: atom_id res chain seq x y z
N MET A 1 -16.76 -16.90 -6.79
CA MET A 1 -15.94 -15.66 -6.74
C MET A 1 -14.47 -16.02 -6.49
N LEU A 2 -13.54 -15.77 -7.44
CA LEU A 2 -12.06 -15.99 -7.49
C LEU A 2 -11.39 -17.12 -6.68
N GLN A 3 -11.73 -17.33 -5.41
CA GLN A 3 -11.34 -18.49 -4.59
C GLN A 3 -11.81 -19.82 -5.20
N GLU A 4 -12.97 -19.84 -5.87
CA GLU A 4 -13.47 -21.02 -6.63
C GLU A 4 -12.53 -21.44 -7.77
N TYR A 5 -11.66 -20.53 -8.24
CA TYR A 5 -10.71 -20.77 -9.31
C TYR A 5 -9.26 -20.93 -8.80
N SER A 6 -9.06 -21.18 -7.49
CA SER A 6 -7.75 -21.37 -6.86
C SER A 6 -6.76 -20.19 -7.00
N PHE A 7 -7.27 -18.96 -7.20
CA PHE A 7 -6.43 -17.77 -7.21
C PHE A 7 -6.23 -17.22 -5.79
N LYS A 8 -4.96 -17.01 -5.41
CA LYS A 8 -4.61 -16.29 -4.19
C LYS A 8 -4.72 -14.79 -4.43
N ILE A 9 -5.62 -14.13 -3.71
CA ILE A 9 -5.78 -12.67 -3.76
C ILE A 9 -4.64 -12.03 -2.95
N LEU A 10 -3.91 -11.10 -3.59
CA LEU A 10 -2.93 -10.26 -2.91
C LEU A 10 -3.62 -8.96 -2.45
N ARG A 11 -3.47 -8.61 -1.18
CA ARG A 11 -3.97 -7.35 -0.61
C ARG A 11 -2.81 -6.35 -0.60
N LEU A 12 -3.06 -5.16 -1.11
CA LEU A 12 -2.12 -4.05 -1.05
C LEU A 12 -2.60 -3.07 0.03
N PRO A 13 -1.67 -2.52 0.83
CA PRO A 13 -2.05 -1.51 1.80
C PRO A 13 -2.50 -0.21 1.09
N PRO A 14 -3.50 0.51 1.64
CA PRO A 14 -3.94 1.78 1.07
C PRO A 14 -2.79 2.78 0.95
N TYR A 15 -2.78 3.59 -0.11
CA TYR A 15 -1.76 4.63 -0.36
C TYR A 15 -0.31 4.15 -0.56
N HIS A 16 -0.08 2.85 -0.67
CA HIS A 16 1.25 2.24 -0.88
C HIS A 16 1.35 1.57 -2.25
N CYS A 17 1.20 2.37 -3.31
CA CYS A 17 1.31 1.88 -4.69
C CYS A 17 2.74 1.43 -5.05
N ASP A 18 3.73 1.85 -4.27
CA ASP A 18 5.12 1.41 -4.33
C ASP A 18 5.30 -0.06 -3.92
N LEU A 19 4.35 -0.64 -3.20
CA LEU A 19 4.30 -2.08 -2.94
C LEU A 19 3.62 -2.88 -4.07
N ASN A 20 3.25 -2.23 -5.18
CA ASN A 20 2.64 -2.87 -6.33
C ASN A 20 3.59 -2.92 -7.53
N ALA A 21 4.09 -4.11 -7.86
CA ALA A 21 5.08 -4.29 -8.93
C ALA A 21 4.60 -3.82 -10.32
N ILE A 22 3.29 -3.86 -10.59
CA ILE A 22 2.74 -3.41 -11.88
C ILE A 22 2.90 -1.91 -12.09
N GLU A 23 2.96 -1.11 -11.03
CA GLU A 23 3.15 0.34 -11.13
C GLU A 23 4.53 0.69 -11.70
N TYR A 24 5.55 -0.11 -11.39
CA TYR A 24 6.89 0.04 -11.95
C TYR A 24 6.93 -0.32 -13.43
N ILE A 25 6.18 -1.34 -13.85
CA ILE A 25 6.02 -1.69 -15.27
C ILE A 25 5.33 -0.56 -16.01
N TRP A 26 4.24 -0.03 -15.47
CA TRP A 26 3.56 1.12 -16.06
C TRP A 26 4.47 2.34 -16.14
N SER A 27 5.31 2.57 -15.13
CA SER A 27 6.32 3.63 -15.16
C SER A 27 7.35 3.42 -16.28
N ASP A 28 7.78 2.18 -16.52
CA ASP A 28 8.64 1.83 -17.66
C ASP A 28 7.98 2.06 -19.01
N ILE A 29 6.73 1.62 -19.18
CA ILE A 29 5.95 1.81 -20.41
C ILE A 29 5.74 3.30 -20.68
N LYS A 30 5.26 4.06 -19.68
CA LYS A 30 5.06 5.51 -19.79
C LYS A 30 6.35 6.23 -20.17
N ARG A 31 7.49 5.81 -19.62
CA ARG A 31 8.80 6.37 -19.99
C ARG A 31 9.17 6.07 -21.44
N GLN A 32 8.94 4.84 -21.91
CA GLN A 32 9.17 4.48 -23.32
C GLN A 32 8.32 5.32 -24.27
N ILE A 33 7.03 5.46 -23.98
CA ILE A 33 6.11 6.28 -24.77
C ILE A 33 6.57 7.74 -24.79
N ARG A 34 6.94 8.30 -23.64
CA ARG A 34 7.45 9.68 -23.53
C ARG A 34 8.70 9.91 -24.37
N ASN A 35 9.60 8.92 -24.47
CA ASN A 35 10.80 9.03 -25.31
C ASN A 35 10.47 9.06 -26.81
N ILE A 36 9.40 8.37 -27.22
CA ILE A 36 8.93 8.35 -28.63
C ILE A 36 8.09 9.60 -28.94
N ASN A 37 7.34 10.08 -27.96
CA ASN A 37 6.44 11.22 -28.07
C ASN A 37 6.75 12.32 -27.04
N PRO A 38 7.87 13.05 -27.22
CA PRO A 38 8.29 14.07 -26.25
C PRO A 38 7.34 15.28 -26.20
N THR A 39 6.71 15.63 -27.33
CA THR A 39 5.81 16.79 -27.46
C THR A 39 4.36 16.49 -27.09
N ALA A 40 4.03 15.24 -26.75
CA ALA A 40 2.67 14.79 -26.44
C ALA A 40 1.64 14.99 -27.58
N ASP A 41 2.09 15.18 -28.82
CA ASP A 41 1.26 15.52 -29.98
C ASP A 41 1.02 14.32 -30.92
N MET A 42 0.88 13.14 -30.33
CA MET A 42 0.74 11.90 -31.10
C MET A 42 -0.73 11.52 -31.23
N ASP A 43 -1.13 11.13 -32.44
CA ASP A 43 -2.45 10.57 -32.69
C ASP A 43 -2.75 9.35 -31.79
N MET A 44 -4.01 9.22 -31.37
CA MET A 44 -4.46 8.17 -30.46
C MET A 44 -4.21 6.76 -31.01
N SER A 45 -4.39 6.55 -32.32
CA SER A 45 -4.19 5.23 -32.95
C SER A 45 -2.72 4.83 -32.89
N LYS A 46 -1.84 5.80 -33.09
CA LYS A 46 -0.39 5.59 -32.96
C LYS A 46 0.00 5.35 -31.51
N LEU A 47 -0.54 6.13 -30.57
CA LEU A 47 -0.29 5.96 -29.14
C LEU A 47 -0.68 4.56 -28.64
N LEU A 48 -1.85 4.05 -29.05
CA LEU A 48 -2.29 2.69 -28.73
C LEU A 48 -1.31 1.64 -29.25
N ARG A 49 -0.91 1.75 -30.52
CA ARG A 49 0.06 0.82 -31.12
C ARG A 49 1.42 0.84 -30.41
N GLU A 50 1.95 2.01 -30.09
CA GLU A 50 3.22 2.11 -29.37
C GLU A 50 3.10 1.57 -27.93
N THR A 51 1.93 1.72 -27.30
CA THR A 51 1.66 1.17 -25.97
C THR A 51 1.64 -0.36 -25.99
N GLU A 52 0.93 -0.97 -26.95
CA GLU A 52 0.92 -2.42 -27.14
C GLU A 52 2.34 -2.95 -27.43
N HIS A 53 3.09 -2.25 -28.27
CA HIS A 53 4.48 -2.61 -28.55
C HIS A 53 5.35 -2.55 -27.28
N ALA A 54 5.21 -1.51 -26.46
CA ALA A 54 5.96 -1.37 -25.20
C ALA A 54 5.59 -2.45 -24.17
N ILE A 55 4.31 -2.85 -24.10
CA ILE A 55 3.85 -3.97 -23.27
C ILE A 55 4.52 -5.27 -23.74
N ASN A 56 4.46 -5.57 -25.04
CA ASN A 56 5.03 -6.81 -25.60
C ASN A 56 6.57 -6.87 -25.49
N LYS A 57 7.24 -5.71 -25.47
CA LYS A 57 8.68 -5.61 -25.27
C LYS A 57 9.11 -5.84 -23.81
N THR A 58 8.18 -5.74 -22.87
CA THR A 58 8.48 -5.93 -21.45
C THR A 58 8.88 -7.38 -21.19
N SER A 59 10.17 -7.61 -20.92
CA SER A 59 10.69 -8.97 -20.71
C SER A 59 10.28 -9.54 -19.37
N ASN A 60 10.24 -10.88 -19.28
CA ASN A 60 9.98 -11.58 -18.03
C ASN A 60 11.03 -11.21 -16.95
N ASP A 61 12.30 -11.05 -17.33
CA ASP A 61 13.37 -10.63 -16.41
C ASP A 61 13.11 -9.25 -15.81
N ARG A 62 12.53 -8.32 -16.60
CA ARG A 62 12.18 -6.98 -16.13
C ARG A 62 11.08 -7.06 -15.09
N TRP A 63 10.04 -7.86 -15.35
CA TRP A 63 8.97 -8.15 -14.39
C TRP A 63 9.53 -8.72 -13.08
N GLN A 64 10.34 -9.78 -13.18
CA GLN A 64 10.96 -10.40 -12.00
C GLN A 64 11.82 -9.41 -11.20
N SER A 65 12.53 -8.51 -11.88
CA SER A 65 13.36 -7.49 -11.23
C SER A 65 12.51 -6.52 -10.40
N HIS A 66 11.37 -6.08 -10.92
CA HIS A 66 10.44 -5.21 -10.17
C HIS A 66 9.76 -5.96 -9.02
N CYS A 67 9.39 -7.24 -9.19
CA CYS A 67 8.90 -8.05 -8.08
C CYS A 67 9.94 -8.18 -6.96
N LYS A 68 11.22 -8.37 -7.30
CA LYS A 68 12.31 -8.39 -6.31
C LYS A 68 12.49 -7.04 -5.62
N HIS A 69 12.36 -5.95 -6.36
CA HIS A 69 12.43 -4.59 -5.81
C HIS A 69 11.33 -4.36 -4.77
N VAL A 70 10.09 -4.69 -5.10
CA VAL A 70 8.93 -4.56 -4.20
C VAL A 70 9.12 -5.37 -2.92
N LYS A 71 9.57 -6.64 -3.01
CA LYS A 71 9.87 -7.46 -1.83
C LYS A 71 10.94 -6.84 -0.94
N LYS A 72 11.96 -6.23 -1.53
CA LYS A 72 12.99 -5.52 -0.77
C LYS A 72 12.44 -4.26 -0.10
N LEU A 73 11.49 -3.58 -0.75
CA LEU A 73 10.84 -2.39 -0.20
C LEU A 73 9.91 -2.76 0.95
N GLU A 74 9.15 -3.84 0.82
CA GLU A 74 8.32 -4.41 1.88
C GLU A 74 9.13 -4.70 3.15
N LEU A 75 10.27 -5.39 3.02
CA LEU A 75 11.17 -5.66 4.15
C LEU A 75 11.65 -4.38 4.84
N LYS A 76 11.98 -3.34 4.06
CA LYS A 76 12.39 -2.04 4.63
C LYS A 76 11.27 -1.34 5.39
N TYR A 77 10.02 -1.51 4.95
CA TYR A 77 8.89 -0.98 5.72
C TYR A 77 8.76 -1.71 7.05
N TRP A 78 8.90 -3.03 7.04
CA TRP A 78 8.91 -3.83 8.26
C TRP A 78 10.01 -3.43 9.24
N GLU A 79 11.24 -3.23 8.74
CA GLU A 79 12.37 -2.78 9.57
C GLU A 79 12.10 -1.41 10.20
N LYS A 80 11.51 -0.48 9.45
CA LYS A 80 11.17 0.85 9.97
C LYS A 80 10.03 0.82 10.98
N ASP A 81 9.02 -0.01 10.74
CA ASP A 81 7.88 -0.18 11.62
C ASP A 81 8.34 -0.66 13.01
N ALA A 82 9.22 -1.67 13.04
CA ALA A 82 9.82 -2.16 14.27
C ALA A 82 10.60 -1.09 15.05
N ILE A 83 11.32 -0.21 14.36
CA ILE A 83 12.05 0.90 15.00
C ILE A 83 11.07 1.94 15.58
N ILE A 84 9.98 2.24 14.87
CA ILE A 84 8.97 3.19 15.34
C ILE A 84 8.25 2.64 16.57
N GLU A 85 7.95 1.35 16.60
CA GLU A 85 7.35 0.66 17.74
C GLU A 85 8.26 0.77 18.98
N GLU A 86 9.55 0.40 18.85
CA GLU A 86 10.54 0.52 19.93
C GLU A 86 10.66 1.97 20.44
N MET A 87 10.69 2.95 19.54
CA MET A 87 10.71 4.36 19.91
C MET A 87 9.43 4.79 20.65
N CYS A 88 8.26 4.36 20.21
CA CYS A 88 6.99 4.65 20.86
C CYS A 88 6.92 4.06 22.26
N GLU A 89 7.37 2.81 22.44
CA GLU A 89 7.45 2.16 23.75
C GLU A 89 8.40 2.90 24.69
N SER A 90 9.58 3.30 24.21
CA SER A 90 10.54 4.08 25.00
C SER A 90 9.98 5.42 25.45
N LEU A 91 9.22 6.10 24.57
CA LEU A 91 8.56 7.35 24.88
C LEU A 91 7.47 7.15 25.94
N GLN A 92 6.65 6.10 25.80
CA GLN A 92 5.62 5.76 26.80
C GLN A 92 6.23 5.51 28.18
N MET A 93 7.30 4.73 28.26
CA MET A 93 8.01 4.49 29.53
C MET A 93 8.53 5.81 30.13
N SER A 94 9.15 6.67 29.32
CA SER A 94 9.67 7.96 29.79
C SER A 94 8.57 8.88 30.32
N LEU A 95 7.37 8.90 29.72
CA LEU A 95 6.25 9.68 30.23
C LEU A 95 5.67 9.12 31.53
N MET A 96 5.72 7.80 31.73
CA MET A 96 5.26 7.17 32.97
C MET A 96 6.21 7.43 34.15
N ASP A 97 7.52 7.54 33.91
CA ASP A 97 8.50 7.85 34.96
C ASP A 97 8.45 9.33 35.42
N ASP A 98 7.86 10.23 34.62
CA ASP A 98 7.71 11.66 34.94
C ASP A 98 6.37 12.01 35.64
N GLU A 99 5.42 11.07 35.75
CA GLU A 99 4.17 11.25 36.50
C GLU A 99 4.10 10.35 37.76
N GLU A 100 4.66 10.80 38.88
CA GLU A 100 4.07 10.48 40.19
C GLU A 100 2.78 11.31 40.33
N SER A 101 1.67 10.80 39.78
CA SER A 101 0.34 11.33 40.11
C SER A 101 -0.71 10.22 40.06
N ASP A 102 -1.19 9.83 41.24
CA ASP A 102 -2.36 8.98 41.46
C ASP A 102 -3.57 9.53 40.68
N THR A 103 -4.12 8.73 39.76
CA THR A 103 -5.53 8.85 39.39
C THR A 103 -6.15 7.46 39.37
N GLU A 104 -6.85 7.12 40.45
CA GLU A 104 -7.83 6.03 40.48
C GLU A 104 -8.92 6.35 39.45
N TYR A 105 -8.94 5.60 38.34
CA TYR A 105 -10.00 5.65 37.36
C TYR A 105 -11.09 4.65 37.77
N ASP A 106 -11.98 5.06 38.67
CA ASP A 106 -13.26 4.39 38.89
C ASP A 106 -14.26 4.89 37.83
N GLY A 107 -14.67 3.98 36.96
CA GLY A 107 -15.48 4.28 35.80
C GLY A 107 -16.25 3.05 35.32
N GLU A 108 -16.97 2.39 36.22
CA GLU A 108 -18.11 1.55 35.81
C GLU A 108 -19.17 2.45 35.18
N ALA A 109 -19.36 2.33 33.87
CA ALA A 109 -20.57 2.74 33.19
C ALA A 109 -21.17 1.53 32.46
N THR A 110 -21.89 0.71 33.22
CA THR A 110 -22.94 -0.15 32.67
C THR A 110 -24.01 0.75 32.06
N ILE A 111 -24.18 0.72 30.74
CA ILE A 111 -25.43 1.15 30.11
C ILE A 111 -26.05 -0.09 29.45
N SER A 112 -27.17 -0.46 30.05
CA SER A 112 -28.06 -1.55 29.73
C SER A 112 -28.57 -1.47 28.29
N ALA A 113 -28.74 -2.63 27.68
CA ALA A 113 -29.50 -2.80 26.46
C ALA A 113 -30.97 -2.42 26.71
N GLU A 114 -31.46 -1.45 25.95
CA GLU A 114 -32.90 -1.28 25.72
C GLU A 114 -33.10 -1.26 24.20
N ASN A 115 -33.65 -2.37 23.71
CA ASN A 115 -34.41 -2.37 22.47
C ASN A 115 -35.71 -1.63 22.76
N GLU A 116 -36.14 -0.73 21.88
CA GLU A 116 -37.55 -0.62 21.55
C GLU A 116 -37.72 0.01 20.17
N ASP A 117 -38.58 -0.65 19.41
CA ASP A 117 -39.13 -0.26 18.11
C ASP A 117 -39.57 1.21 18.11
N ASP A 118 -39.37 1.91 17.00
CA ASP A 118 -40.52 2.61 16.43
C ASP A 118 -40.38 2.93 14.94
N ASN A 119 -41.52 2.73 14.30
CA ASN A 119 -41.86 2.74 12.90
C ASN A 119 -42.11 4.19 12.42
N ILE A 120 -41.68 4.55 11.20
CA ILE A 120 -42.39 5.34 10.16
C ILE A 120 -41.54 5.36 8.89
#